data_AF-A0A949I4Y5-F1
#
_entry.id   AF-A0A949I4Y5-F1
#
_cell.length_a   1.000
_cell.length_b   1.000
_cell.length_c   1.000
_cell.angle_alpha   90.00
_cell.angle_beta   90.00
_cell.angle_gamma   90.00
#
_symmetry.space_group_name_H-M   'P 1'
#
loop_
_entity.id
_entity.type
_entity.pdbx_description
1 polymer ?
#
loop_
_entity_poly.entity_id
_entity_poly.type
_entity_poly.pdbx_seq_one_letter_code
_entity_poly.pdbx_strand_id
1 'polypeptide(L)'
;MGSIVEGTVHGHRDGHGYLRDDASDLELFLPPQQMRSVLHQDRVRARIAAFDRKGRPEGQVVDILERSAAPIIGKLVVEQGVALVAPEDKRYGQDILLPPGAQGGATAGQIVVAEITEPPSPYAQPVGRVVEVLGSLEDSGIEIQIAVRKFGVPSDFSPAALAQAEALRDRVMPKDLAGRVDLTDVPLVTIDGEDARDFDDAVYCEPAKVGRSKTVNGWRLVVAIADVSHYVQPGSALDTDAFERATSVYFPRRVIPMLPEKLSNGLCSLNPHVPRLSLVCDMLINAAGQTQGYQ
;
A
#
# COMPACT_ATOMS: atom_id res chain seq x y z
N MET A 1 38.92 -15.02 12.72
CA MET A 1 37.53 -15.38 12.35
C MET A 1 36.87 -14.09 11.90
N GLY A 2 36.39 -14.02 10.65
CA GLY A 2 35.74 -12.81 10.13
C GLY A 2 34.47 -12.51 10.91
N SER A 3 34.12 -11.23 11.06
CA SER A 3 32.85 -10.82 11.67
C SER A 3 31.67 -11.40 10.89
N ILE A 4 30.68 -11.88 11.64
CA ILE A 4 29.41 -12.37 11.12
C ILE A 4 28.41 -11.21 11.16
N VAL A 5 27.62 -11.09 10.10
CA VAL A 5 26.58 -10.09 9.91
C VAL A 5 25.30 -10.81 9.53
N GLU A 6 24.19 -10.43 10.14
CA GLU A 6 22.84 -10.89 9.77
C GLU A 6 22.10 -9.72 9.14
N GLY A 7 21.40 -9.97 8.04
CA GLY A 7 20.83 -8.89 7.27
C GLY A 7 19.93 -9.33 6.14
N THR A 8 19.44 -8.36 5.39
CA THR A 8 18.55 -8.58 4.24
C THR A 8 19.29 -8.41 2.91
N VAL A 9 19.05 -9.34 1.97
CA VAL A 9 19.67 -9.35 0.65
C VAL A 9 18.98 -8.39 -0.31
N HIS A 10 19.73 -7.43 -0.83
CA HIS A 10 19.33 -6.52 -1.90
C HIS A 10 20.05 -6.90 -3.19
N GLY A 11 19.37 -7.61 -4.09
CA GLY A 11 19.93 -7.96 -5.39
C GLY A 11 20.05 -6.74 -6.32
N HIS A 12 20.92 -6.86 -7.31
CA HIS A 12 21.14 -5.85 -8.36
C HIS A 12 20.93 -6.48 -9.74
N ARG A 13 20.48 -5.67 -10.71
CA ARG A 13 20.21 -6.10 -12.09
C ARG A 13 21.41 -6.72 -12.83
N ASP A 14 22.62 -6.44 -12.37
CA ASP A 14 23.87 -6.97 -12.95
C ASP A 14 24.29 -8.31 -12.31
N GLY A 15 23.44 -8.91 -11.47
CA GLY A 15 23.64 -10.23 -10.87
C GLY A 15 24.45 -10.25 -9.56
N HIS A 16 25.06 -9.13 -9.15
CA HIS A 16 25.58 -8.96 -7.80
C HIS A 16 24.47 -8.51 -6.83
N GLY A 17 24.78 -8.39 -5.55
CA GLY A 17 23.86 -7.84 -4.56
C GLY A 17 24.58 -7.27 -3.36
N TYR A 18 23.81 -6.93 -2.36
CA TYR A 18 24.28 -6.35 -1.11
C TYR A 18 23.54 -6.98 0.06
N LEU A 19 24.22 -7.23 1.17
CA LEU A 19 23.59 -7.55 2.44
C LEU A 19 23.59 -6.28 3.29
N ARG A 20 22.42 -5.80 3.68
CA ARG A 20 22.29 -4.71 4.64
C ARG A 20 22.12 -5.30 6.04
N ASP A 21 23.01 -4.93 6.94
CA ASP A 21 22.98 -5.37 8.33
C ASP A 21 21.69 -4.89 9.02
N ASP A 22 21.08 -5.77 9.81
CA ASP A 22 19.90 -5.43 10.60
C ASP A 22 20.23 -4.50 11.78
N ALA A 23 21.47 -4.54 12.27
CA ALA A 23 21.90 -3.84 13.48
C ALA A 23 22.68 -2.54 13.24
N SER A 24 23.13 -2.31 12.00
CA SER A 24 23.96 -1.14 11.66
C SER A 24 23.82 -0.73 10.19
N ASP A 25 24.38 0.41 9.82
CA ASP A 25 24.42 0.86 8.42
C ASP A 25 25.51 0.14 7.59
N LEU A 26 26.07 -0.96 8.09
CA LEU A 26 27.05 -1.76 7.36
C LEU A 26 26.38 -2.46 6.17
N GLU A 27 27.00 -2.31 5.00
CA GLU A 27 26.58 -2.99 3.78
C GLU A 27 27.72 -3.87 3.25
N LEU A 28 27.44 -5.16 3.04
CA LEU A 28 28.37 -6.12 2.46
C LEU A 28 28.07 -6.32 0.99
N PHE A 29 29.08 -6.21 0.14
CA PHE A 29 28.95 -6.57 -1.26
C PHE A 29 28.88 -8.09 -1.41
N LEU A 30 27.84 -8.59 -2.11
CA LEU A 30 27.68 -9.99 -2.45
C LEU A 30 28.01 -10.19 -3.94
N PRO A 31 29.11 -10.90 -4.27
CA PRO A 31 29.46 -11.14 -5.66
C PRO A 31 28.45 -12.11 -6.32
N PRO A 32 28.37 -12.13 -7.67
CA PRO A 32 27.38 -12.94 -8.39
C PRO A 32 27.36 -14.42 -8.01
N GLN A 33 28.49 -14.99 -7.61
CA GLN A 33 28.58 -16.38 -7.16
C GLN A 33 27.80 -16.63 -5.87
N GLN A 34 27.77 -15.66 -4.95
CA GLN A 34 26.98 -15.74 -3.71
C GLN A 34 25.49 -15.57 -4.01
N MET A 35 25.16 -14.67 -4.93
CA MET A 35 23.77 -14.40 -5.35
C MET A 35 23.07 -15.58 -6.01
N ARG A 36 23.80 -16.62 -6.45
CA ARG A 36 23.18 -17.85 -7.00
C ARG A 36 22.34 -18.62 -5.99
N SER A 37 22.62 -18.53 -4.69
CA SER A 37 21.95 -19.36 -3.66
C SER A 37 20.87 -18.61 -2.89
N VAL A 38 20.74 -17.31 -3.12
CA VAL A 38 19.86 -16.40 -2.40
C VAL A 38 19.03 -15.60 -3.39
N LEU A 39 17.92 -15.06 -2.91
CA LEU A 39 17.05 -14.18 -3.68
C LEU A 39 17.00 -12.80 -3.04
N HIS A 40 16.47 -11.84 -3.80
CA HIS A 40 16.16 -10.55 -3.25
C HIS A 40 15.17 -10.71 -2.07
N GLN A 41 15.42 -9.98 -0.98
CA GLN A 41 14.65 -10.01 0.27
C GLN A 41 14.80 -11.30 1.11
N ASP A 42 15.72 -12.20 0.77
CA ASP A 42 16.12 -13.24 1.72
C ASP A 42 16.87 -12.61 2.90
N ARG A 43 16.60 -13.11 4.11
CA ARG A 43 17.35 -12.76 5.31
C ARG A 43 18.42 -13.82 5.54
N VAL A 44 19.67 -13.41 5.60
CA VAL A 44 20.82 -14.33 5.62
C VAL A 44 21.84 -13.92 6.66
N ARG A 45 22.65 -14.90 7.05
CA ARG A 45 23.87 -14.71 7.80
C ARG A 45 25.05 -14.78 6.85
N ALA A 46 25.88 -13.76 6.81
CA ALA A 46 27.11 -13.72 6.02
C ALA A 46 28.33 -13.41 6.88
N ARG A 47 29.51 -13.81 6.43
CA ARG A 47 30.79 -13.42 7.03
C ARG A 47 31.55 -12.49 6.09
N ILE A 48 32.32 -11.56 6.65
CA ILE A 48 33.26 -10.77 5.85
C ILE A 48 34.40 -11.69 5.39
N ALA A 49 34.48 -11.93 4.08
CA ALA A 49 35.45 -12.82 3.47
C ALA A 49 36.68 -12.07 2.96
N ALA A 50 36.47 -10.88 2.39
CA ALA A 50 37.52 -10.06 1.81
C ALA A 50 37.12 -8.57 1.82
N PHE A 51 38.02 -7.73 1.34
CA PHE A 51 37.74 -6.34 0.99
C PHE A 51 38.10 -6.14 -0.47
N ASP A 52 37.24 -5.45 -1.21
CA ASP A 52 37.51 -5.13 -2.61
C ASP A 52 38.61 -4.05 -2.73
N ARG A 53 39.01 -3.74 -3.97
CA ARG A 53 40.05 -2.72 -4.24
C ARG A 53 39.69 -1.31 -3.75
N LYS A 54 38.42 -1.05 -3.45
CA LYS A 54 37.90 0.23 -2.94
C LYS A 54 37.70 0.19 -1.42
N GLY A 55 38.10 -0.90 -0.75
CA GLY A 55 37.94 -1.09 0.69
C GLY A 55 36.52 -1.46 1.12
N ARG A 56 35.63 -1.84 0.19
CA ARG A 56 34.28 -2.31 0.53
C ARG A 56 34.33 -3.76 1.00
N PRO A 57 33.65 -4.12 2.09
CA PRO A 57 33.68 -5.48 2.60
C PRO A 57 32.86 -6.41 1.69
N GLU A 58 33.47 -7.53 1.30
CA GLU A 58 32.81 -8.58 0.52
C GLU A 58 32.28 -9.66 1.46
N GLY A 59 30.99 -9.97 1.33
CA GLY A 59 30.29 -10.97 2.11
C GLY A 59 30.31 -12.34 1.47
N GLN A 60 30.44 -13.38 2.29
CA GLN A 60 30.15 -14.76 1.93
C GLN A 60 28.95 -15.25 2.73
N VAL A 61 27.89 -15.67 2.05
CA VAL A 61 26.69 -16.24 2.68
C VAL A 61 27.07 -17.54 3.37
N VAL A 62 26.67 -17.68 4.63
CA VAL A 62 26.93 -18.84 5.48
C VAL A 62 25.64 -19.62 5.68
N ASP A 63 24.59 -18.95 6.14
CA ASP A 63 23.27 -19.53 6.39
C ASP A 63 22.17 -18.63 5.84
N ILE A 64 21.04 -19.24 5.51
CA ILE A 64 19.81 -18.53 5.14
C ILE A 64 18.86 -18.65 6.31
N LEU A 65 18.53 -17.52 6.91
CA LEU A 65 17.72 -17.45 8.13
C LEU A 65 16.24 -17.47 7.78
N GLU A 66 15.86 -16.73 6.73
CA GLU A 66 14.49 -16.60 6.27
C GLU A 66 14.47 -16.39 4.76
N ARG A 67 13.55 -17.07 4.07
CA ARG A 67 13.29 -16.85 2.65
C ARG A 67 12.20 -15.82 2.49
N SER A 68 12.30 -14.99 1.46
CA SER A 68 11.19 -14.09 1.13
C SER A 68 9.93 -14.89 0.80
N ALA A 69 8.83 -14.61 1.51
CA ALA A 69 7.51 -15.16 1.20
C ALA A 69 6.81 -14.36 0.08
N ALA A 70 7.44 -13.31 -0.45
CA ALA A 70 6.81 -12.44 -1.42
C ALA A 70 6.59 -13.18 -2.75
N PRO A 71 5.36 -13.13 -3.31
CA PRO A 71 5.11 -13.68 -4.63
C PRO A 71 5.96 -12.96 -5.70
N ILE A 72 6.49 -13.72 -6.67
CA ILE A 72 7.34 -13.16 -7.73
C ILE A 72 6.51 -12.93 -8.99
N ILE A 73 6.41 -11.66 -9.39
CA ILE A 73 5.78 -11.29 -10.65
C ILE A 73 6.79 -11.38 -11.78
N GLY A 74 6.40 -12.03 -12.87
CA GLY A 74 7.25 -12.15 -14.03
C GLY A 74 6.48 -12.50 -15.30
N LYS A 75 7.19 -12.45 -16.41
CA LYS A 75 6.67 -12.88 -17.71
C LYS A 75 6.89 -14.38 -17.88
N LEU A 76 5.84 -15.11 -18.24
CA LEU A 76 5.97 -16.50 -18.66
C LEU A 76 6.62 -16.57 -20.04
N VAL A 77 7.74 -17.28 -20.14
CA VAL A 77 8.46 -17.53 -21.38
C VAL A 77 8.61 -19.03 -21.58
N VAL A 78 8.58 -19.47 -22.84
CA VAL A 78 8.88 -20.86 -23.21
C VAL A 78 10.06 -20.85 -24.15
N GLU A 79 11.21 -21.37 -23.70
CA GLU A 79 12.44 -21.46 -24.47
C GLU A 79 12.81 -22.92 -24.67
N GLN A 80 12.97 -23.35 -25.92
CA GLN A 80 13.32 -24.74 -26.27
C GLN A 80 12.43 -25.80 -25.59
N GLY A 81 11.17 -25.47 -25.33
CA GLY A 81 10.19 -26.35 -24.67
C GLY A 81 10.19 -26.31 -23.14
N VAL A 82 11.10 -25.54 -22.53
CA VAL A 82 11.14 -25.31 -21.08
C VAL A 82 10.39 -24.02 -20.76
N ALA A 83 9.43 -24.10 -19.84
CA ALA A 83 8.73 -22.93 -19.34
C ALA A 83 9.46 -22.34 -18.14
N LEU A 84 9.56 -21.02 -18.14
CA LEU A 84 10.15 -20.24 -17.06
C LEU A 84 9.38 -18.95 -16.83
N VAL A 85 9.44 -18.44 -15.60
CA VAL A 85 8.98 -17.09 -15.28
C VAL A 85 10.21 -16.21 -15.13
N ALA A 86 10.33 -15.25 -16.05
CA ALA A 86 11.37 -14.23 -16.01
C ALA A 86 10.88 -13.07 -15.12
N PRO A 87 11.49 -12.81 -13.95
CA PRO A 87 11.00 -11.77 -13.05
C PRO A 87 10.99 -10.38 -13.68
N GLU A 88 9.94 -9.62 -13.40
CA GLU A 88 9.84 -8.20 -13.77
C GLU A 88 10.84 -7.36 -12.96
N ASP A 89 11.03 -7.71 -11.69
CA ASP A 89 12.07 -7.12 -10.86
C ASP A 89 13.43 -7.80 -11.11
N LYS A 90 14.29 -7.12 -11.88
CA LYS A 90 15.63 -7.62 -12.24
C LYS A 90 16.57 -7.82 -11.05
N ARG A 91 16.21 -7.38 -9.85
CA ARG A 91 16.98 -7.65 -8.61
C ARG A 91 16.94 -9.12 -8.20
N TYR A 92 15.93 -9.90 -8.61
CA TYR A 92 15.92 -11.34 -8.37
C TYR A 92 17.03 -12.06 -9.14
N GLY A 93 17.39 -11.57 -10.33
CA GLY A 93 18.56 -12.02 -11.10
C GLY A 93 18.54 -13.49 -11.57
N GLN A 94 17.47 -14.23 -11.30
CA GLN A 94 17.32 -15.65 -11.63
C GLN A 94 15.91 -15.90 -12.17
N ASP A 95 15.82 -16.60 -13.29
CA ASP A 95 14.53 -17.08 -13.81
C ASP A 95 14.04 -18.28 -13.02
N ILE A 96 12.72 -18.37 -12.85
CA ILE A 96 12.06 -19.45 -12.11
C ILE A 96 11.64 -20.52 -13.10
N LEU A 97 12.22 -21.72 -12.98
CA LEU A 97 11.85 -22.86 -13.82
C LEU A 97 10.48 -23.38 -13.43
N LEU A 98 9.64 -23.67 -14.43
CA LEU A 98 8.33 -24.28 -14.23
C LEU A 98 8.37 -25.74 -14.71
N PRO A 99 8.17 -26.72 -13.82
CA PRO A 99 8.03 -28.10 -14.24
C PRO A 99 6.74 -28.32 -15.05
N PRO A 100 6.64 -29.41 -15.83
CA PRO A 100 5.44 -29.72 -16.59
C PRO A 100 4.18 -29.68 -15.71
N GLY A 101 3.16 -28.94 -16.13
CA GLY A 101 1.90 -28.76 -15.40
C GLY A 101 1.88 -27.61 -14.38
N ALA A 102 3.01 -26.96 -14.10
CA ALA A 102 3.09 -25.85 -13.14
C ALA A 102 2.76 -24.46 -13.71
N GLN A 103 2.31 -24.39 -14.96
CA GLN A 103 1.95 -23.14 -15.64
C GLN A 103 0.58 -22.59 -15.20
N GLY A 104 -0.24 -23.37 -14.50
CA GLY A 104 -1.53 -22.89 -13.98
C GLY A 104 -2.50 -22.43 -15.06
N GLY A 105 -2.40 -22.95 -16.29
CA GLY A 105 -3.20 -22.52 -17.44
C GLY A 105 -2.70 -21.25 -18.14
N ALA A 106 -1.60 -20.66 -17.68
CA ALA A 106 -0.97 -19.52 -18.33
C ALA A 106 -0.33 -19.89 -19.67
N THR A 107 -0.32 -18.96 -20.60
CA THR A 107 0.31 -19.06 -21.91
C THR A 107 1.55 -18.17 -22.00
N ALA A 108 2.52 -18.57 -22.82
CA ALA A 108 3.73 -17.78 -23.05
C ALA A 108 3.40 -16.33 -23.44
N GLY A 109 4.13 -15.38 -22.88
CA GLY A 109 3.92 -13.94 -23.08
C GLY A 109 3.11 -13.26 -21.97
N GLN A 110 2.30 -14.00 -21.21
CA GLN A 110 1.51 -13.45 -20.12
C GLN A 110 2.37 -13.09 -18.90
N ILE A 111 1.89 -12.11 -18.14
CA ILE A 111 2.40 -11.78 -16.82
C ILE A 111 1.69 -12.66 -15.80
N VAL A 112 2.48 -13.29 -14.95
CA VAL A 112 2.02 -14.26 -13.96
C VAL A 112 2.63 -13.95 -12.60
N VAL A 113 1.98 -14.46 -11.57
CA VAL A 113 2.51 -14.54 -10.22
C VAL A 113 3.02 -15.96 -10.00
N ALA A 114 4.28 -16.08 -9.65
CA ALA A 114 4.95 -17.34 -9.36
C ALA A 114 5.29 -17.45 -7.86
N GLU A 115 5.06 -18.64 -7.33
CA GLU A 115 5.51 -19.06 -6.01
C GLU A 115 6.70 -20.01 -6.19
N ILE A 116 7.73 -19.86 -5.35
CA ILE A 116 8.88 -20.75 -5.34
C ILE A 116 8.53 -22.03 -4.59
N THR A 117 8.68 -23.17 -5.26
CA THR A 117 8.51 -24.50 -4.68
C THR A 117 9.84 -25.14 -4.30
N GLU A 118 10.91 -24.82 -5.03
CA GLU A 118 12.27 -25.21 -4.68
C GLU A 118 13.19 -23.98 -4.77
N PRO A 119 13.87 -23.60 -3.67
CA PRO A 119 14.72 -22.43 -3.66
C PRO A 119 15.97 -22.62 -4.53
N PRO A 120 16.64 -21.54 -4.93
CA PRO A 120 17.85 -21.65 -5.73
C PRO A 120 19.00 -22.22 -4.90
N SER A 121 19.96 -22.81 -5.61
CA SER A 121 21.20 -23.34 -5.04
C SER A 121 22.41 -22.89 -5.87
N PRO A 122 23.66 -23.12 -5.41
CA PRO A 122 24.85 -22.74 -6.19
C PRO A 122 24.90 -23.31 -7.61
N TYR A 123 24.16 -24.41 -7.87
CA TYR A 123 24.19 -25.18 -9.11
C TYR A 123 22.82 -25.31 -9.80
N ALA A 124 21.74 -24.79 -9.19
CA ALA A 124 20.38 -24.93 -9.73
C ALA A 124 19.60 -23.63 -9.56
N GLN A 125 18.84 -23.30 -10.61
CA GLN A 125 17.86 -22.21 -10.61
C GLN A 125 16.69 -22.53 -9.67
N PRO A 126 15.96 -21.50 -9.20
CA PRO A 126 14.75 -21.74 -8.44
C PRO A 126 13.70 -22.43 -9.30
N VAL A 127 12.92 -23.33 -8.69
CA VAL A 127 11.76 -23.98 -9.31
C VAL A 127 10.51 -23.43 -8.65
N GLY A 128 9.46 -23.24 -9.43
CA GLY A 128 8.22 -22.69 -8.93
C GLY A 128 6.99 -23.16 -9.68
N ARG A 129 5.86 -22.56 -9.31
CA ARG A 129 4.57 -22.74 -9.98
C ARG A 129 3.86 -21.40 -10.14
N VAL A 130 3.08 -21.27 -11.20
CA VAL A 130 2.16 -20.15 -11.37
C VAL A 130 0.98 -20.33 -10.42
N VAL A 131 0.73 -19.30 -9.61
CA VAL A 131 -0.42 -19.26 -8.69
C VAL A 131 -1.52 -18.32 -9.19
N GLU A 132 -1.18 -17.37 -10.07
CA GLU A 132 -2.14 -16.42 -10.64
C GLU A 132 -1.69 -15.95 -12.03
N VAL A 133 -2.64 -15.76 -12.94
CA VAL A 133 -2.42 -15.13 -14.25
C VAL A 133 -2.96 -13.71 -14.21
N LEU A 134 -2.08 -12.71 -14.34
CA LEU A 134 -2.48 -11.30 -14.29
C LEU A 134 -3.03 -10.80 -15.63
N GLY A 135 -2.54 -11.36 -16.74
CA GLY A 135 -2.95 -11.00 -18.10
C GLY A 135 -1.77 -10.84 -19.05
N SER A 136 -1.99 -10.12 -20.14
CA SER A 136 -0.98 -9.79 -21.15
C SER A 136 -0.50 -8.35 -20.97
N LEU A 137 0.74 -8.04 -21.35
CA LEU A 137 1.28 -6.66 -21.30
C LEU A 137 0.48 -5.64 -22.13
N GLU A 138 -0.36 -6.11 -23.04
CA GLU A 138 -1.24 -5.29 -23.88
C GLU A 138 -2.58 -4.97 -23.21
N ASP A 139 -2.90 -5.66 -22.10
CA ASP A 139 -4.16 -5.47 -21.39
C ASP A 139 -4.14 -4.16 -20.59
N SER A 140 -5.20 -3.36 -20.72
CA SER A 140 -5.31 -2.10 -19.98
C SER A 140 -5.38 -2.36 -18.48
N GLY A 141 -4.54 -1.68 -17.69
CA GLY A 141 -4.57 -1.76 -16.23
C GLY A 141 -3.68 -2.86 -15.64
N ILE A 142 -2.97 -3.63 -16.47
CA ILE A 142 -2.02 -4.64 -15.99
C ILE A 142 -0.84 -4.00 -15.25
N GLU A 143 -0.43 -2.80 -15.65
CA GLU A 143 0.61 -2.00 -15.01
C GLU A 143 0.25 -1.71 -13.54
N ILE A 144 -1.02 -1.48 -13.25
CA ILE A 144 -1.53 -1.27 -11.90
C ILE A 144 -1.48 -2.57 -11.11
N GLN A 145 -1.94 -3.69 -11.69
CA GLN A 145 -1.90 -5.00 -11.03
C GLN A 145 -0.47 -5.44 -10.67
N ILE A 146 0.49 -5.16 -11.56
CA ILE A 146 1.92 -5.40 -11.33
C ILE A 146 2.41 -4.52 -10.18
N ALA A 147 2.10 -3.21 -10.20
CA ALA A 147 2.55 -2.29 -9.16
C ALA A 147 2.00 -2.66 -7.77
N VAL A 148 0.71 -2.99 -7.67
CA VAL A 148 0.05 -3.39 -6.42
C VAL A 148 0.78 -4.56 -5.77
N ARG A 149 1.02 -5.64 -6.52
CA ARG A 149 1.69 -6.82 -5.99
C ARG A 149 3.18 -6.57 -5.75
N LYS A 150 3.87 -5.86 -6.64
CA LYS A 150 5.31 -5.59 -6.54
C LYS A 150 5.65 -4.78 -5.29
N PHE A 151 4.80 -3.83 -4.94
CA PHE A 151 4.96 -2.99 -3.75
C PHE A 151 4.19 -3.49 -2.53
N GLY A 152 3.55 -4.67 -2.63
CA GLY A 152 2.80 -5.26 -1.52
C GLY A 152 1.65 -4.39 -1.04
N VAL A 153 1.01 -3.62 -1.92
CA VAL A 153 -0.12 -2.75 -1.58
C VAL A 153 -1.31 -3.65 -1.20
N PRO A 154 -1.79 -3.61 0.05
CA PRO A 154 -2.94 -4.41 0.46
C PRO A 154 -4.18 -3.96 -0.33
N SER A 155 -4.73 -4.86 -1.15
CA SER A 155 -5.83 -4.52 -2.06
C SER A 155 -7.14 -5.24 -1.74
N ASP A 156 -7.08 -6.44 -1.16
CA ASP A 156 -8.25 -7.21 -0.72
C ASP A 156 -8.63 -6.90 0.74
N PHE A 157 -9.91 -6.71 1.00
CA PHE A 157 -10.41 -6.51 2.37
C PHE A 157 -10.62 -7.86 3.04
N SER A 158 -10.38 -7.92 4.36
CA SER A 158 -10.66 -9.13 5.12
C SER A 158 -12.16 -9.46 5.09
N PRO A 159 -12.54 -10.75 5.12
CA PRO A 159 -13.96 -11.13 5.18
C PRO A 159 -14.69 -10.53 6.39
N ALA A 160 -13.98 -10.31 7.50
CA ALA A 160 -14.52 -9.70 8.70
C ALA A 160 -14.79 -8.20 8.51
N ALA A 161 -13.88 -7.46 7.86
CA ALA A 161 -14.08 -6.04 7.53
C ALA A 161 -15.25 -5.84 6.56
N LEU A 162 -15.36 -6.69 5.53
CA LEU A 162 -16.49 -6.67 4.59
C LEU A 162 -17.81 -6.97 5.30
N ALA A 163 -17.86 -8.01 6.14
CA ALA A 163 -19.07 -8.33 6.90
C ALA A 163 -19.49 -7.21 7.86
N GLN A 164 -18.52 -6.54 8.51
CA GLN A 164 -18.77 -5.38 9.35
C GLN A 164 -19.33 -4.21 8.53
N ALA A 165 -18.75 -3.89 7.38
CA ALA A 165 -19.24 -2.83 6.49
C ALA A 165 -20.67 -3.11 6.01
N GLU A 166 -20.95 -4.35 5.58
CA GLU A 166 -22.29 -4.74 5.11
C GLU A 166 -23.36 -4.63 6.19
N ALA A 167 -23.01 -4.93 7.44
CA ALA A 167 -23.92 -4.81 8.57
C ALA A 167 -24.33 -3.35 8.90
N LEU A 168 -23.57 -2.36 8.43
CA LEU A 168 -23.93 -0.95 8.59
C LEU A 168 -25.19 -0.62 7.78
N ARG A 169 -25.99 0.30 8.30
CA ARG A 169 -27.15 0.86 7.57
C ARG A 169 -26.66 1.82 6.51
N ASP A 170 -27.34 1.88 5.37
CA ASP A 170 -26.93 2.77 4.25
C ASP A 170 -27.28 4.25 4.48
N ARG A 171 -27.83 4.58 5.66
CA ARG A 171 -28.22 5.93 6.05
C ARG A 171 -28.01 6.17 7.53
N VAL A 172 -27.80 7.43 7.89
CA VAL A 172 -27.75 7.90 9.27
C VAL A 172 -29.09 7.62 9.96
N MET A 173 -29.05 7.00 11.12
CA MET A 173 -30.25 6.66 11.88
C MET A 173 -30.53 7.72 12.96
N PRO A 174 -31.79 7.89 13.42
CA PRO A 174 -32.12 8.87 14.46
C PRO A 174 -31.31 8.72 15.75
N LYS A 175 -30.94 7.49 16.11
CA LYS A 175 -30.09 7.20 17.27
C LYS A 175 -28.67 7.76 17.13
N ASP A 176 -28.16 7.90 15.91
CA ASP A 176 -26.79 8.36 15.64
C ASP A 176 -26.69 9.89 15.75
N LEU A 177 -27.84 10.58 15.71
CA LEU A 177 -27.98 12.04 15.85
C LEU A 177 -28.05 12.49 17.32
N ALA A 178 -28.28 11.57 18.25
CA ALA A 178 -28.46 11.91 19.65
C ALA A 178 -27.19 12.57 20.23
N GLY A 179 -27.34 13.78 20.78
CA GLY A 179 -26.24 14.53 21.38
C GLY A 179 -25.35 15.30 20.40
N ARG A 180 -25.69 15.31 19.10
CA ARG A 180 -24.98 16.08 18.08
C ARG A 180 -25.66 17.42 17.81
N VAL A 181 -24.89 18.39 17.31
CA VAL A 181 -25.41 19.66 16.82
C VAL A 181 -25.96 19.45 15.41
N ASP A 182 -27.19 19.90 15.16
CA ASP A 182 -27.79 19.89 13.83
C ASP A 182 -27.33 21.13 13.06
N LEU A 183 -26.67 20.90 11.91
CA LEU A 183 -26.21 21.94 10.98
C LEU A 183 -26.81 21.76 9.58
N THR A 184 -27.90 21.00 9.45
CA THR A 184 -28.53 20.75 8.15
C THR A 184 -29.16 21.99 7.51
N ASP A 185 -29.33 23.07 8.27
CA ASP A 185 -29.75 24.40 7.81
C ASP A 185 -28.58 25.28 7.34
N VAL A 186 -27.34 24.89 7.62
CA VAL A 186 -26.13 25.58 7.15
C VAL A 186 -25.82 25.13 5.71
N PRO A 187 -25.65 26.03 4.73
CA PRO A 187 -25.43 25.67 3.33
C PRO A 187 -23.96 25.28 3.08
N LEU A 188 -23.52 24.20 3.73
CA LEU A 188 -22.22 23.57 3.52
C LEU A 188 -22.11 23.02 2.09
N VAL A 189 -20.92 23.17 1.49
CA VAL A 189 -20.59 22.63 0.17
C VAL A 189 -19.27 21.88 0.20
N THR A 190 -19.13 20.86 -0.65
CA THR A 190 -17.85 20.19 -0.92
C THR A 190 -17.26 20.76 -2.21
N ILE A 191 -15.94 20.77 -2.35
CA ILE A 191 -15.23 21.31 -3.52
C ILE A 191 -14.12 20.34 -3.91
N ASP A 192 -14.40 19.48 -4.88
CA ASP A 192 -13.57 18.33 -5.21
C ASP A 192 -13.33 18.22 -6.73
N GLY A 193 -12.42 17.32 -7.12
CA GLY A 193 -12.23 16.97 -8.53
C GLY A 193 -13.46 16.28 -9.13
N GLU A 194 -13.65 16.40 -10.44
CA GLU A 194 -14.83 15.85 -11.16
C GLU A 194 -15.01 14.33 -10.98
N ASP A 195 -13.90 13.60 -10.85
CA ASP A 195 -13.88 12.15 -10.65
C ASP A 195 -13.93 11.71 -9.18
N ALA A 196 -13.92 12.64 -8.22
CA ALA A 196 -13.96 12.31 -6.79
C ALA A 196 -15.29 11.64 -6.41
N ARG A 197 -15.23 10.72 -5.44
CA ARG A 197 -16.39 9.97 -4.93
C ARG A 197 -16.46 9.94 -3.40
N ASP A 198 -15.40 10.38 -2.75
CA ASP A 198 -15.11 10.36 -1.33
C ASP A 198 -14.91 11.79 -0.83
N PHE A 199 -16.02 12.52 -0.71
CA PHE A 199 -16.02 13.89 -0.18
C PHE A 199 -15.81 13.90 1.34
N ASP A 200 -14.57 14.08 1.78
CA ASP A 200 -14.17 14.01 3.19
C ASP A 200 -14.45 15.32 3.96
N ASP A 201 -14.47 16.46 3.27
CA ASP A 201 -14.67 17.78 3.88
C ASP A 201 -15.73 18.63 3.18
N ALA A 202 -16.43 19.44 3.98
CA ALA A 202 -17.38 20.45 3.53
C ALA A 202 -17.13 21.77 4.24
N VAL A 203 -17.34 22.87 3.53
CA VAL A 203 -17.02 24.22 4.01
C VAL A 203 -18.21 25.17 3.88
N TYR A 204 -18.29 26.11 4.80
CA TYR A 204 -19.20 27.26 4.76
C TYR A 204 -18.54 28.47 5.42
N CYS A 205 -18.80 29.68 4.91
CA CYS A 205 -18.39 30.89 5.60
C CYS A 205 -19.41 32.02 5.46
N GLU A 206 -19.46 32.87 6.48
CA GLU A 206 -20.29 34.07 6.50
C GLU A 206 -19.60 35.24 7.21
N PRO A 207 -19.88 36.51 6.84
CA PRO A 207 -19.32 37.65 7.54
C PRO A 207 -19.78 37.68 9.01
N ALA A 208 -18.83 37.85 9.93
CA ALA A 208 -19.09 37.82 11.36
C ALA A 208 -18.45 38.98 12.11
N LYS A 209 -18.96 39.24 13.32
CA LYS A 209 -18.32 40.13 14.29
C LYS A 209 -17.31 39.34 15.09
N VAL A 210 -16.09 39.83 15.13
CA VAL A 210 -14.96 39.18 15.78
C VAL A 210 -14.40 40.09 16.88
N GLY A 211 -14.26 39.55 18.09
CA GLY A 211 -13.89 40.31 19.28
C GLY A 211 -15.00 41.25 19.76
N ARG A 212 -14.64 42.46 20.17
CA ARG A 212 -15.58 43.47 20.71
C ARG A 212 -16.10 44.46 19.66
N SER A 213 -15.85 44.19 18.38
CA SER A 213 -16.28 45.09 17.30
C SER A 213 -17.80 45.20 17.23
N LYS A 214 -18.32 46.42 17.03
CA LYS A 214 -19.75 46.65 16.82
C LYS A 214 -20.19 46.40 15.37
N THR A 215 -19.24 46.43 14.44
CA THR A 215 -19.41 46.19 13.00
C THR A 215 -18.82 44.84 12.61
N VAL A 216 -19.29 44.27 11.50
CA VAL A 216 -18.68 43.09 10.87
C VAL A 216 -17.22 43.42 10.54
N ASN A 217 -16.30 42.55 10.95
CA ASN A 217 -14.85 42.76 10.83
C ASN A 217 -14.06 41.44 10.67
N GLY A 218 -14.75 40.37 10.28
CA GLY A 218 -14.18 39.05 10.06
C GLY A 218 -15.22 38.08 9.51
N TRP A 219 -14.97 36.79 9.72
CA TRP A 219 -15.75 35.69 9.17
C TRP A 219 -15.98 34.62 10.23
N ARG A 220 -17.15 33.99 10.18
CA ARG A 220 -17.34 32.65 10.74
C ARG A 220 -17.00 31.66 9.63
N LEU A 221 -16.14 30.69 9.93
CA LEU A 221 -15.73 29.62 9.03
C LEU A 221 -16.10 28.28 9.67
N VAL A 222 -16.90 27.49 8.98
CA VAL A 222 -17.30 26.15 9.39
C VAL A 222 -16.60 25.16 8.46
N VAL A 223 -15.84 24.24 9.04
CA VAL A 223 -15.23 23.11 8.33
C VAL A 223 -15.79 21.83 8.94
N ALA A 224 -16.50 21.05 8.15
CA ALA A 224 -17.08 19.77 8.54
C ALA A 224 -16.29 18.64 7.88
N ILE A 225 -15.73 17.74 8.68
CA ILE A 225 -14.99 16.56 8.23
C ILE A 225 -15.87 15.32 8.47
N ALA A 226 -15.93 14.40 7.53
CA ALA A 226 -16.68 13.16 7.69
C ALA A 226 -16.30 12.41 8.98
N ASP A 227 -17.28 12.01 9.78
CA ASP A 227 -17.06 11.34 11.06
C ASP A 227 -16.80 9.83 10.86
N VAL A 228 -15.65 9.51 10.26
CA VAL A 228 -15.20 8.12 10.04
C VAL A 228 -15.12 7.35 11.37
N SER A 229 -14.72 8.03 12.44
CA SER A 229 -14.54 7.45 13.78
C SER A 229 -15.83 6.89 14.38
N HIS A 230 -17.00 7.40 13.95
CA HIS A 230 -18.29 6.82 14.32
C HIS A 230 -18.46 5.39 13.79
N TYR A 231 -17.99 5.12 12.57
CA TYR A 231 -18.18 3.84 11.88
C TYR A 231 -17.02 2.86 12.09
N VAL A 232 -15.80 3.37 12.23
CA VAL A 232 -14.57 2.59 12.41
C VAL A 232 -14.10 2.72 13.86
N GLN A 233 -14.50 1.76 14.69
CA GLN A 233 -14.15 1.75 16.12
C GLN A 233 -12.79 1.09 16.36
N PRO A 234 -11.97 1.59 17.32
CA PRO A 234 -10.69 0.98 17.66
C PRO A 234 -10.82 -0.52 17.98
N GLY A 235 -9.93 -1.33 17.40
CA GLY A 235 -9.91 -2.78 17.55
C GLY A 235 -10.98 -3.53 16.76
N SER A 236 -11.77 -2.85 15.92
CA SER A 236 -12.72 -3.52 15.01
C SER A 236 -12.02 -4.10 13.78
N ALA A 237 -12.76 -4.92 13.00
CA ALA A 237 -12.19 -5.49 11.78
C ALA A 237 -11.90 -4.41 10.72
N LEU A 238 -12.78 -3.42 10.59
CA LEU A 238 -12.54 -2.24 9.75
C LEU A 238 -11.30 -1.44 10.18
N ASP A 239 -11.07 -1.30 11.49
CA ASP A 239 -9.89 -0.60 12.03
C ASP A 239 -8.60 -1.36 11.73
N THR A 240 -8.62 -2.69 11.88
CA THR A 240 -7.46 -3.55 11.58
C THR A 240 -7.06 -3.45 10.10
N ASP A 241 -8.03 -3.58 9.18
CA ASP A 241 -7.79 -3.44 7.74
C ASP A 241 -7.33 -2.02 7.37
N ALA A 242 -7.95 -0.99 7.94
CA ALA A 242 -7.57 0.40 7.70
C ALA A 242 -6.14 0.67 8.18
N PHE A 243 -5.74 0.10 9.32
CA PHE A 243 -4.38 0.21 9.86
C PHE A 243 -3.36 -0.48 8.96
N GLU A 244 -3.67 -1.67 8.44
CA GLU A 244 -2.79 -2.39 7.50
C GLU A 244 -2.61 -1.62 6.18
N ARG A 245 -3.70 -1.04 5.66
CA ARG A 245 -3.68 -0.24 4.41
C ARG A 245 -3.02 1.11 4.60
N ALA A 246 -3.17 1.71 5.78
CA ALA A 246 -2.70 3.03 6.22
C ALA A 246 -3.22 4.25 5.42
N THR A 247 -3.37 4.13 4.10
CA THR A 247 -3.85 5.20 3.22
C THR A 247 -4.48 4.63 1.95
N SER A 248 -5.35 5.41 1.29
CA SER A 248 -5.81 5.09 -0.05
C SER A 248 -4.70 5.32 -1.08
N VAL A 249 -4.55 4.40 -2.04
CA VAL A 249 -3.54 4.51 -3.12
C VAL A 249 -4.20 4.89 -4.43
N TYR A 250 -3.84 6.05 -4.96
CA TYR A 250 -4.40 6.62 -6.19
C TYR A 250 -3.50 6.31 -7.38
N PHE A 251 -3.93 5.37 -8.22
CA PHE A 251 -3.33 5.13 -9.53
C PHE A 251 -4.06 5.97 -10.60
N PRO A 252 -3.42 6.24 -11.75
CA PRO A 252 -4.15 6.74 -12.91
C PRO A 252 -5.34 5.82 -13.22
N ARG A 253 -6.57 6.35 -13.13
CA ARG A 253 -7.85 5.66 -13.42
C ARG A 253 -8.27 4.55 -12.44
N ARG A 254 -7.57 4.32 -11.32
CA ARG A 254 -7.99 3.35 -10.31
C ARG A 254 -7.57 3.78 -8.91
N VAL A 255 -8.46 3.63 -7.94
CA VAL A 255 -8.15 3.85 -6.52
C VAL A 255 -8.18 2.51 -5.79
N ILE A 256 -7.23 2.31 -4.87
CA ILE A 256 -7.28 1.24 -3.88
C ILE A 256 -7.66 1.91 -2.56
N PRO A 257 -8.92 1.79 -2.13
CA PRO A 257 -9.40 2.56 -1.01
C PRO A 257 -8.92 1.96 0.32
N MET A 258 -8.70 2.84 1.30
CA MET A 258 -8.38 2.45 2.68
C MET A 258 -9.57 1.74 3.36
N LEU A 259 -10.80 2.15 3.03
CA LEU A 259 -12.04 1.63 3.60
C LEU A 259 -12.93 1.04 2.50
N PRO A 260 -13.83 0.09 2.81
CA PRO A 260 -14.79 -0.41 1.85
C PRO A 260 -15.67 0.71 1.26
N GLU A 261 -16.07 0.58 0.00
CA GLU A 261 -16.80 1.63 -0.76
C GLU A 261 -18.09 2.10 -0.07
N LYS A 262 -18.76 1.18 0.65
CA LYS A 262 -19.96 1.51 1.45
C LYS A 262 -19.70 2.60 2.50
N LEU A 263 -18.48 2.65 3.04
CA LEU A 263 -18.05 3.74 3.91
C LEU A 263 -17.48 4.88 3.07
N SER A 264 -16.42 4.65 2.28
CA SER A 264 -15.66 5.73 1.62
C SER A 264 -16.52 6.59 0.69
N ASN A 265 -17.38 5.97 -0.12
CA ASN A 265 -18.22 6.67 -1.09
C ASN A 265 -19.64 6.92 -0.55
N GLY A 266 -19.96 6.34 0.61
CA GLY A 266 -21.30 6.30 1.18
C GLY A 266 -21.37 7.07 2.49
N LEU A 267 -21.26 6.34 3.60
CA LEU A 267 -21.51 6.85 4.96
C LEU A 267 -20.49 7.88 5.44
N CYS A 268 -19.24 7.77 4.96
CA CYS A 268 -18.14 8.66 5.27
C CYS A 268 -17.86 9.67 4.15
N SER A 269 -18.74 9.77 3.15
CA SER A 269 -18.67 10.85 2.16
C SER A 269 -19.84 11.81 2.37
N LEU A 270 -19.52 13.12 2.43
CA LEU A 270 -20.44 14.24 2.58
C LEU A 270 -21.25 14.52 1.30
N ASN A 271 -21.91 13.47 0.82
CA ASN A 271 -22.73 13.47 -0.38
C ASN A 271 -23.83 14.54 -0.34
N PRO A 272 -24.17 15.15 -1.49
CA PRO A 272 -25.12 16.25 -1.55
C PRO A 272 -26.53 15.80 -1.15
N HIS A 273 -27.25 16.70 -0.46
CA HIS A 273 -28.68 16.55 -0.11
C HIS A 273 -29.04 15.33 0.74
N VAL A 274 -28.09 14.73 1.44
CA VAL A 274 -28.32 13.62 2.37
C VAL A 274 -27.67 13.91 3.72
N PRO A 275 -28.34 13.63 4.86
CA PRO A 275 -27.73 13.80 6.17
C PRO A 275 -26.47 12.92 6.32
N ARG A 276 -25.42 13.50 6.91
CA ARG A 276 -24.15 12.85 7.20
C ARG A 276 -23.64 13.26 8.58
N LEU A 277 -22.90 12.34 9.21
CA LEU A 277 -22.24 12.61 10.49
C LEU A 277 -20.88 13.25 10.19
N SER A 278 -20.57 14.33 10.89
CA SER A 278 -19.32 15.05 10.72
C SER A 278 -18.74 15.49 12.06
N LEU A 279 -17.42 15.56 12.14
CA LEU A 279 -16.69 16.34 13.11
C LEU A 279 -16.53 17.75 12.57
N VAL A 280 -16.95 18.76 13.33
CA VAL A 280 -17.01 20.14 12.85
C VAL A 280 -16.08 21.03 13.65
N CYS A 281 -15.32 21.88 12.96
CA CYS A 281 -14.58 22.99 13.54
C CYS A 281 -15.27 24.29 13.14
N ASP A 282 -15.85 25.00 14.11
CA ASP A 282 -16.54 26.27 13.90
C ASP A 282 -15.66 27.42 14.44
N MET A 283 -15.14 28.25 13.53
CA MET A 283 -14.08 29.21 13.81
C MET A 283 -14.51 30.65 13.56
N LEU A 284 -13.99 31.58 14.37
CA LEU A 284 -14.02 33.01 14.08
C LEU A 284 -12.66 33.47 13.57
N ILE A 285 -12.63 34.01 12.35
CA ILE A 285 -11.42 34.46 11.66
C ILE A 285 -11.49 35.98 11.47
N ASN A 286 -10.45 36.72 11.86
CA ASN A 286 -10.41 38.18 11.65
C ASN A 286 -10.07 38.54 10.19
N ALA A 287 -10.17 39.83 9.82
CA ALA A 287 -9.86 40.31 8.47
C ALA A 287 -8.41 40.04 8.01
N ALA A 288 -7.48 39.75 8.93
CA ALA A 288 -6.10 39.39 8.62
C ALA A 288 -5.90 37.87 8.47
N GLY A 289 -6.96 37.07 8.52
CA GLY A 289 -6.90 35.61 8.43
C GLY A 289 -6.49 34.91 9.72
N GLN A 290 -6.52 35.60 10.87
CA GLN A 290 -6.11 35.02 12.16
C GLN A 290 -7.31 34.46 12.92
N THR A 291 -7.22 33.21 13.37
CA THR A 291 -8.21 32.57 14.24
C THR A 291 -8.27 33.27 15.59
N GLN A 292 -9.46 33.67 16.00
CA GLN A 292 -9.73 34.36 17.28
C GLN A 292 -10.44 33.45 18.29
N GLY A 293 -11.05 32.37 17.82
CA GLY A 293 -11.71 31.35 18.62
C GLY A 293 -12.19 30.22 17.73
N TYR A 294 -12.36 29.05 18.30
CA TYR A 294 -12.87 27.86 17.65
C TYR A 294 -13.55 26.95 18.68
N GLN A 295 -14.40 26.05 18.20
CA GLN A 295 -14.98 24.95 18.95
C GLN A 295 -15.14 23.73 18.05
#